data_AF-A0A7V0Z6N1-F1
#
_entry.id   AF-A0A7V0Z6N1-F1
#
_cell.length_a   1.000
_cell.length_b   1.000
_cell.length_c   1.000
_cell.angle_alpha   90.00
_cell.angle_beta   90.00
_cell.angle_gamma   90.00
#
_symmetry.space_group_name_H-M   'P 1'
#
loop_
_entity.id
_entity.type
_entity.pdbx_description
1 polymer ?
#
loop_
_entity_poly.entity_id
_entity_poly.type
_entity_poly.pdbx_seq_one_letter_code
_entity_poly.pdbx_strand_id
1 'polypeptide(L)'
;MKRSVDLLLLIIWIVIIFILTGYPGLETPKIKEFPMDKFYHFLLFFIYGLFGLKVLDNGIYFLSGLLIDVAAEVQQIFVPGRDFEILDMVAGGFGLLIFYLIKSRIK
;
A
#
# COMPACT_ATOMS: atom_id res chain seq x y z
N MET A 1 -25.64 -1.30 3.20
CA MET A 1 -25.14 -1.52 1.81
C MET A 1 -23.75 -0.96 1.55
N LYS A 2 -23.35 0.23 2.06
CA LYS A 2 -22.02 0.84 1.79
C LYS A 2 -20.83 0.02 2.31
N ARG A 3 -20.88 -0.48 3.54
CA ARG A 3 -19.75 -1.19 4.18
C ARG A 3 -19.31 -2.46 3.45
N SER A 4 -20.25 -3.24 2.90
CA SER A 4 -19.92 -4.45 2.13
C SER A 4 -19.20 -4.12 0.82
N VAL A 5 -19.58 -3.01 0.18
CA VAL A 5 -18.89 -2.52 -1.02
C VAL A 5 -17.51 -2.00 -0.67
N ASP A 6 -17.36 -1.20 0.39
CA ASP A 6 -16.05 -0.71 0.84
C ASP A 6 -15.12 -1.86 1.26
N LEU A 7 -15.65 -2.91 1.90
CA LEU A 7 -14.88 -4.12 2.22
C LEU A 7 -14.45 -4.87 0.96
N LEU A 8 -15.34 -5.02 -0.03
CA LEU A 8 -15.00 -5.64 -1.31
C LEU A 8 -13.90 -4.84 -2.03
N LEU A 9 -14.01 -3.50 -2.05
CA LEU A 9 -13.00 -2.63 -2.65
C LEU A 9 -11.65 -2.73 -1.91
N LEU A 10 -11.67 -2.81 -0.57
CA LEU A 10 -10.46 -3.04 0.22
C LEU A 10 -9.80 -4.37 -0.16
N ILE A 11 -10.56 -5.46 -0.24
CA ILE A 11 -10.03 -6.78 -0.64
C ILE A 11 -9.45 -6.73 -2.05
N ILE A 12 -10.18 -6.15 -3.01
CA ILE A 12 -9.69 -5.99 -4.38
C ILE A 12 -8.39 -5.19 -4.39
N TRP A 13 -8.31 -4.11 -3.61
CA TRP A 13 -7.11 -3.28 -3.54
C TRP A 13 -5.92 -4.02 -2.94
N ILE A 14 -6.13 -4.84 -1.90
CA ILE A 14 -5.09 -5.70 -1.34
C ILE A 14 -4.56 -6.67 -2.40
N VAL A 15 -5.44 -7.28 -3.18
CA VAL A 15 -5.04 -8.16 -4.30
C VAL A 15 -4.23 -7.38 -5.34
N ILE A 16 -4.63 -6.15 -5.68
CA ILE A 16 -3.87 -5.29 -6.59
C ILE A 16 -2.47 -4.99 -6.05
N ILE A 17 -2.33 -4.69 -4.75
CA ILE A 17 -1.02 -4.45 -4.12
C ILE A 17 -0.10 -5.66 -4.38
N PHE A 18 -0.54 -6.87 -4.01
CA PHE A 18 0.27 -8.09 -4.18
C PHE A 18 0.56 -8.43 -5.64
N ILE A 19 -0.38 -8.19 -6.56
CA ILE A 19 -0.16 -8.40 -8.00
C ILE A 19 0.93 -7.44 -8.51
N LEU A 20 0.84 -6.16 -8.15
CA LEU A 20 1.79 -5.16 -8.65
C LEU A 20 3.18 -5.32 -8.05
N THR A 21 3.30 -5.55 -6.75
CA THR A 21 4.61 -5.75 -6.10
C THR A 21 5.22 -7.13 -6.44
N GLY A 22 4.39 -8.10 -6.81
CA GLY A 22 4.81 -9.47 -7.15
C GLY A 22 5.10 -9.73 -8.61
N TYR A 23 4.95 -8.74 -9.49
CA TYR A 23 5.15 -8.96 -10.91
C TYR A 23 6.65 -8.86 -11.28
N PRO A 24 7.30 -9.96 -11.75
CA PRO A 24 8.76 -10.09 -11.87
C PRO A 24 9.44 -9.17 -12.90
N GLY A 25 8.66 -8.44 -13.71
CA GLY A 25 9.18 -7.52 -14.73
C GLY A 25 8.52 -6.14 -14.71
N LEU A 26 7.89 -5.76 -13.60
CA LEU A 26 7.22 -4.47 -13.51
C LEU A 26 8.27 -3.43 -13.14
N GLU A 27 8.77 -2.74 -14.17
CA GLU A 27 9.62 -1.57 -13.97
C GLU A 27 8.76 -0.31 -13.85
N THR A 28 9.14 0.54 -12.90
CA THR A 28 8.55 1.87 -12.80
C THR A 28 9.19 2.80 -13.83
N PRO A 29 8.44 3.80 -14.35
CA PRO A 29 9.02 4.81 -15.23
C PRO A 29 10.24 5.47 -14.58
N LYS A 30 11.37 5.49 -15.29
CA LYS A 30 12.60 6.10 -14.77
C LYS A 30 12.55 7.61 -15.02
N ILE A 31 12.25 8.37 -13.97
CA ILE A 31 12.40 9.83 -13.96
C ILE A 31 13.72 10.16 -13.28
N LYS A 32 14.54 11.00 -13.93
CA LYS A 32 15.86 11.38 -13.41
C LYS A 32 15.73 11.94 -12.00
N GLU A 33 16.52 11.40 -11.07
CA GLU A 33 16.61 11.83 -9.66
C GLU A 33 15.33 11.65 -8.82
N PHE A 34 14.26 11.03 -9.34
CA PHE A 34 13.03 10.80 -8.58
C PHE A 34 12.79 9.31 -8.31
N PRO A 35 12.63 8.88 -7.04
CA PRO A 35 12.42 7.48 -6.69
C PRO A 35 10.96 7.07 -6.95
N MET A 36 10.61 6.87 -8.23
CA MET A 36 9.24 6.56 -8.67
C MET A 36 8.67 5.33 -7.98
N ASP A 37 9.49 4.31 -7.78
CA ASP A 37 9.11 3.07 -7.09
C ASP A 37 8.62 3.33 -5.65
N LYS A 38 9.33 4.16 -4.89
CA LYS A 38 8.92 4.58 -3.53
C LYS A 38 7.62 5.38 -3.57
N PHE A 39 7.45 6.23 -4.58
CA PHE A 39 6.21 6.98 -4.77
C PHE A 39 5.01 6.06 -5.08
N TYR A 40 5.20 4.99 -5.85
CA TYR A 40 4.14 4.01 -6.10
C TYR A 40 3.79 3.23 -4.84
N HIS A 41 4.76 2.79 -4.03
CA HIS A 41 4.47 2.18 -2.72
C HIS A 41 3.68 3.14 -1.82
N PHE A 42 4.10 4.41 -1.73
CA PHE A 42 3.32 5.44 -1.04
C PHE A 42 1.88 5.51 -1.55
N LEU A 43 1.67 5.58 -2.87
CA LEU A 43 0.34 5.68 -3.46
C LEU A 43 -0.53 4.44 -3.21
N LEU A 44 0.06 3.24 -3.31
CA LEU A 44 -0.64 1.98 -3.06
C LEU A 44 -1.23 1.95 -1.65
N PHE A 45 -0.41 2.32 -0.65
CA PHE A 45 -0.84 2.33 0.75
C PHE A 45 -1.66 3.57 1.12
N PHE A 46 -1.49 4.69 0.43
CA PHE A 46 -2.39 5.84 0.53
C PHE A 46 -3.81 5.50 0.07
N ILE A 47 -3.96 4.79 -1.05
CA ILE A 47 -5.27 4.33 -1.55
C ILE A 47 -5.83 3.21 -0.67
N TYR A 48 -4.99 2.35 -0.09
CA TYR A 48 -5.42 1.43 0.96
C TYR A 48 -6.10 2.20 2.11
N GLY A 49 -5.53 3.34 2.51
CA GLY A 49 -6.13 4.33 3.41
C GLY A 49 -7.60 4.63 3.13
N LEU A 50 -7.93 4.90 1.87
CA LEU A 50 -9.27 5.29 1.41
C LEU A 50 -10.36 4.28 1.74
N PHE A 51 -10.03 2.98 1.65
CA PHE A 51 -10.96 1.90 1.92
C PHE A 51 -10.81 1.37 3.34
N GLY A 52 -9.59 1.24 3.84
CA GLY A 52 -9.26 0.72 5.15
C GLY A 52 -9.95 1.49 6.28
N LEU A 53 -9.83 2.82 6.31
CA LEU A 53 -10.44 3.64 7.37
C LEU A 53 -11.97 3.73 7.31
N LYS A 54 -12.61 3.30 6.21
CA LYS A 54 -14.08 3.20 6.15
C LYS A 54 -14.61 1.91 6.76
N VAL A 55 -13.77 0.88 6.84
CA VAL A 55 -14.18 -0.50 7.18
C VAL A 55 -13.62 -0.95 8.51
N LEU A 56 -12.41 -0.51 8.85
CA LEU A 56 -11.63 -0.90 10.01
C LEU A 56 -11.58 0.24 11.03
N ASP A 57 -11.45 -0.09 12.31
CA ASP A 57 -11.06 0.92 13.30
C ASP A 57 -9.59 1.35 13.09
N ASN A 58 -9.21 2.47 13.69
CA ASN A 58 -7.89 3.08 13.47
C ASN A 58 -6.74 2.13 13.83
N GLY A 59 -6.88 1.32 14.89
CA GLY A 59 -5.83 0.41 15.34
C GLY A 59 -5.66 -0.75 14.36
N ILE A 60 -6.77 -1.40 14.00
CA ILE A 60 -6.77 -2.48 13.01
C ILE A 60 -6.30 -1.97 11.66
N TYR A 61 -6.70 -0.76 11.24
CA TYR A 61 -6.26 -0.12 10.01
C TYR A 61 -4.73 -0.04 9.89
N PHE A 62 -4.06 0.49 10.93
CA PHE A 62 -2.60 0.60 10.91
C PHE A 62 -1.94 -0.77 10.96
N LEU A 63 -2.42 -1.65 11.85
CA LEU A 63 -1.86 -2.99 11.98
C LEU A 63 -1.98 -3.77 10.66
N SER A 64 -3.16 -3.79 10.05
CA SER A 64 -3.39 -4.51 8.80
C SER A 64 -2.62 -3.89 7.64
N GLY A 65 -2.59 -2.55 7.54
CA GLY A 65 -1.82 -1.85 6.52
C GLY A 65 -0.33 -2.19 6.60
N LEU A 66 0.27 -2.11 7.79
CA LEU A 66 1.69 -2.45 7.99
C LEU A 66 1.98 -3.92 7.74
N LEU A 67 1.10 -4.83 8.15
CA LEU A 67 1.27 -6.26 7.86
C LEU A 67 1.21 -6.55 6.36
N ILE A 68 0.32 -5.87 5.62
CA ILE A 68 0.23 -6.00 4.17
C ILE A 68 1.48 -5.40 3.50
N ASP A 69 1.98 -4.27 3.99
CA ASP A 69 3.21 -3.63 3.51
C ASP A 69 4.42 -4.54 3.65
N VAL A 70 4.63 -5.07 4.86
CA VAL A 70 5.70 -6.05 5.12
C VAL A 70 5.51 -7.32 4.30
N ALA A 71 4.29 -7.84 4.20
CA ALA A 71 4.03 -9.06 3.44
C ALA A 71 4.26 -8.87 1.94
N ALA A 72 3.86 -7.73 1.38
CA ALA A 72 4.06 -7.39 -0.03
C ALA A 72 5.56 -7.28 -0.35
N GLU A 73 6.36 -6.77 0.59
CA GLU A 73 7.81 -6.66 0.43
C GLU A 73 8.52 -8.00 0.60
N VAL A 74 8.14 -8.78 1.61
CA VAL A 74 8.66 -10.14 1.82
C VAL A 74 8.32 -11.04 0.62
N GLN A 75 7.18 -10.85 -0.03
CA GLN A 75 6.85 -11.57 -1.27
C GLN A 75 7.91 -11.36 -2.35
N GLN A 76 8.49 -10.16 -2.47
CA GLN A 76 9.48 -9.82 -3.49
C GLN A 76 10.73 -10.71 -3.40
N ILE A 77 11.09 -11.19 -2.21
CA ILE A 77 12.23 -12.12 -1.99
C ILE A 77 12.08 -13.40 -2.81
N PHE A 78 10.83 -13.84 -3.07
CA PHE A 78 10.53 -15.06 -3.81
C PHE A 78 10.28 -14.80 -5.30
N VAL A 79 10.31 -13.55 -5.75
CA VAL A 79 9.99 -13.16 -7.13
C VAL A 79 11.29 -12.80 -7.87
N PRO A 80 11.71 -13.58 -8.86
CA PRO A 80 12.91 -13.25 -9.65
C PRO A 80 12.78 -11.88 -10.32
N GLY A 81 13.83 -11.07 -10.25
CA GLY A 81 13.83 -9.71 -10.85
C GLY A 81 13.20 -8.63 -9.96
N ARG A 82 12.89 -8.95 -8.71
CA ARG A 82 12.46 -7.99 -7.69
C ARG A 82 13.46 -7.94 -6.55
N ASP A 83 13.62 -6.76 -5.97
CA ASP A 83 14.55 -6.51 -4.87
C ASP A 83 13.77 -6.16 -3.61
N PHE A 84 14.18 -6.73 -2.48
CA PHE A 84 13.65 -6.37 -1.18
C PHE A 84 14.28 -5.04 -0.71
N GLU A 85 13.46 -4.02 -0.52
CA GLU A 85 13.86 -2.67 -0.17
C GLU A 85 13.10 -2.12 1.04
N ILE A 86 13.83 -1.89 2.13
CA ILE A 86 13.25 -1.32 3.35
C ILE A 86 12.59 0.05 3.11
N LEU A 87 13.13 0.83 2.17
CA LEU A 87 12.59 2.14 1.84
C LEU A 87 11.21 2.07 1.17
N ASP A 88 10.83 0.95 0.54
CA ASP A 88 9.46 0.74 0.04
C ASP A 88 8.46 0.58 1.18
N MET A 89 8.79 -0.23 2.18
CA MET A 89 7.98 -0.35 3.40
C MET A 89 7.87 0.98 4.14
N VAL A 90 8.95 1.77 4.18
CA VAL A 90 8.87 3.11 4.76
C VAL A 90 7.89 3.97 3.96
N ALA A 91 7.98 3.97 2.62
CA ALA A 91 7.08 4.74 1.77
C ALA A 91 5.61 4.30 1.91
N GLY A 92 5.35 2.99 1.98
CA GLY A 92 4.03 2.41 2.24
C GLY A 92 3.45 2.86 3.58
N GLY A 93 4.23 2.73 4.66
CA GLY A 93 3.91 3.24 5.98
C GLY A 93 3.59 4.75 6.00
N PHE A 94 4.36 5.56 5.26
CA PHE A 94 4.06 6.98 5.07
C PHE A 94 2.74 7.21 4.34
N GLY A 95 2.41 6.40 3.33
CA GLY A 95 1.11 6.43 2.64
C GLY A 95 -0.06 6.24 3.61
N LEU A 96 0.03 5.22 4.47
CA LEU A 96 -0.97 4.94 5.50
C LEU A 96 -1.14 6.13 6.47
N LEU A 97 -0.02 6.67 6.95
CA LEU A 97 0.00 7.75 7.93
C LEU A 97 -0.57 9.04 7.35
N ILE A 98 -0.13 9.45 6.15
CA ILE A 98 -0.58 10.69 5.53
C ILE A 98 -2.07 10.63 5.21
N PHE A 99 -2.58 9.51 4.70
CA PHE A 99 -4.02 9.35 4.48
C PHE A 99 -4.81 9.50 5.79
N TYR A 100 -4.37 8.83 6.86
CA TYR A 100 -4.98 8.95 8.18
C TYR A 100 -4.99 10.41 8.68
N LEU A 101 -3.87 11.12 8.57
CA LEU A 101 -3.78 12.52 8.98
C LEU A 101 -4.74 13.41 8.18
N ILE A 102 -4.81 13.26 6.86
CA ILE A 102 -5.76 14.01 6.02
C ILE A 102 -7.19 13.71 6.46
N LYS A 103 -7.56 12.42 6.62
CA LYS A 103 -8.91 12.04 7.01
C LYS A 103 -9.27 12.53 8.41
N SER A 104 -8.32 12.59 9.34
CA SER A 104 -8.52 13.10 10.70
C SER A 104 -8.77 14.60 10.76
N ARG A 105 -8.30 15.36 9.75
CA ARG A 105 -8.51 16.81 9.63
C ARG A 105 -9.82 17.15 8.92
N ILE A 106 -10.29 16.29 8.03
CA ILE A 106 -11.59 16.41 7.35
C ILE A 106 -12.64 15.70 8.22
N LYS A 107 -13.08 16.38 9.29
CA LYS A 107 -14.25 15.98 10.07
C LYS A 107 -15.53 16.24 9.28
#